data_AF-X4Z7J9-F1
#
_entry.id   AF-X4Z7J9-F1
#
_cell.length_a   1.000
_cell.length_b   1.000
_cell.length_c   1.000
_cell.angle_alpha   90.00
_cell.angle_beta   90.00
_cell.angle_gamma   90.00
#
_symmetry.space_group_name_H-M   'P 1'
#
loop_
_entity.id
_entity.type
_entity.pdbx_description
1 polymer ?
#
loop_
_entity_poly.entity_id
_entity_poly.type
_entity_poly.pdbx_seq_one_letter_code
_entity_poly.pdbx_strand_id
1 'polypeptide(L)'
;MYNPLLQNEGHIKALASYLGESKAAKYISMISFTMRCRFSIDPALRKIGSDELIVYDVELSEFIQRKTTRLKAELPAPIFTPEQMNAIHSKVNVLNITDPHTRA
;
A
#
# COMPACT_ATOMS: atom_id res chain seq x y z
N MET A 1 -6.31 -10.23 -19.09
CA MET A 1 -5.59 -9.17 -18.35
C MET A 1 -5.84 -9.42 -16.87
N TYR A 2 -4.79 -9.52 -16.05
CA TYR A 2 -4.95 -9.76 -14.61
C TYR A 2 -5.59 -8.54 -13.94
N ASN A 3 -6.43 -8.79 -12.93
CA ASN A 3 -7.03 -7.74 -12.13
C ASN A 3 -5.93 -7.05 -11.28
N PRO A 4 -5.67 -5.74 -11.45
CA PRO A 4 -4.63 -5.04 -10.69
C PRO A 4 -4.81 -5.14 -9.17
N LEU A 5 -6.05 -5.27 -8.70
CA LEU A 5 -6.36 -5.45 -7.28
C LEU A 5 -5.82 -6.77 -6.74
N LEU A 6 -6.07 -7.86 -7.46
CA LEU A 6 -5.58 -9.19 -7.10
C LEU A 6 -4.05 -9.26 -7.16
N GLN A 7 -3.45 -8.56 -8.14
CA GLN A 7 -1.99 -8.48 -8.23
C GLN A 7 -1.39 -7.75 -7.01
N ASN A 8 -1.96 -6.61 -6.63
CA ASN A 8 -1.45 -5.85 -5.49
C ASN A 8 -1.66 -6.59 -4.16
N GLU A 9 -2.77 -7.31 -4.02
CA GLU A 9 -3.02 -8.18 -2.87
C GLU A 9 -1.94 -9.26 -2.73
N GLY A 10 -1.53 -9.87 -3.85
CA GLY A 10 -0.42 -10.83 -3.89
C GLY A 10 0.90 -10.22 -3.41
N HIS A 11 1.22 -9.00 -3.84
CA HIS A 11 2.42 -8.28 -3.38
C HIS A 11 2.39 -8.00 -1.87
N ILE A 12 1.24 -7.57 -1.33
CA ILE A 12 1.07 -7.33 0.10
C ILE A 12 1.26 -8.61 0.91
N LYS A 13 0.65 -9.73 0.46
CA LYS A 13 0.80 -11.04 1.10
C LYS A 13 2.26 -11.52 1.11
N ALA A 14 2.96 -11.34 -0.02
CA ALA A 14 4.39 -11.65 -0.09
C ALA A 14 5.19 -10.84 0.93
N LEU A 15 5.03 -9.51 0.94
CA LEU A 15 5.71 -8.63 1.91
C LEU A 15 5.38 -9.01 3.36
N ALA A 16 4.12 -9.29 3.67
CA ALA A 16 3.69 -9.70 5.01
C ALA A 16 4.37 -11.00 5.46
N SER A 17 4.54 -11.97 4.55
CA SER A 17 5.22 -13.24 4.86
C SER A 17 6.70 -13.06 5.23
N TYR A 18 7.38 -12.08 4.63
CA TYR A 18 8.79 -11.80 4.90
C TYR A 18 9.03 -10.85 6.07
N LEU A 19 8.13 -9.88 6.28
CA LEU A 19 8.23 -8.94 7.40
C LEU A 19 7.77 -9.55 8.73
N GLY A 20 7.01 -10.66 8.67
CA GLY A 20 6.43 -11.35 9.82
C GLY A 20 5.15 -10.69 10.31
N GLU A 21 4.44 -11.36 11.22
CA GLU A 21 3.24 -10.82 11.88
C GLU A 21 3.63 -9.73 12.90
N SER A 22 3.93 -8.53 12.41
CA SER A 22 3.71 -7.34 13.23
C SER A 22 2.20 -7.14 13.31
N LYS A 23 1.56 -7.69 14.35
CA LYS A 23 0.10 -7.54 14.57
C LYS A 23 -0.37 -6.07 14.63
N ALA A 24 0.56 -5.13 14.78
CA ALA A 24 0.29 -3.69 14.77
C ALA A 24 0.43 -3.05 13.37
N ALA A 25 1.08 -3.72 12.40
CA ALA A 25 1.28 -3.18 11.05
C ALA A 25 -0.01 -3.23 10.24
N LYS A 26 -0.56 -2.06 9.92
CA LYS A 26 -1.68 -1.94 8.98
C LYS A 26 -1.14 -1.78 7.56
N TYR A 27 -1.46 -2.73 6.67
CA TYR A 27 -1.17 -2.61 5.25
C TYR A 27 -2.29 -1.83 4.56
N ILE A 28 -1.92 -0.89 3.70
CA ILE A 28 -2.86 -0.08 2.91
C ILE A 28 -2.50 -0.28 1.44
N SER A 29 -3.45 -0.84 0.69
CA SER A 29 -3.39 -1.05 -0.75
C SER A 29 -3.94 0.21 -1.43
N MET A 30 -3.10 0.92 -2.17
CA MET A 30 -3.51 2.06 -2.99
C MET A 30 -3.13 1.81 -4.44
N ILE A 31 -4.11 1.85 -5.34
CA ILE A 31 -3.90 1.69 -6.78
C ILE A 31 -4.42 2.94 -7.48
N SER A 32 -3.55 3.60 -8.25
CA SER A 32 -3.93 4.73 -9.10
C SER A 32 -4.13 4.29 -10.55
N PHE A 33 -5.12 4.89 -11.19
CA PHE A 33 -5.36 4.76 -12.62
C PHE A 33 -5.27 6.12 -13.29
N THR A 34 -4.81 6.14 -14.54
CA THR A 34 -4.88 7.38 -15.35
C THR A 34 -6.33 7.77 -15.60
N MET A 35 -6.59 9.05 -15.82
CA MET A 35 -7.92 9.59 -16.17
C MET A 35 -8.54 8.98 -17.45
N ARG A 36 -7.76 8.23 -18.25
CA ARG A 36 -8.26 7.49 -19.43
C ARG A 36 -8.95 6.17 -19.06
N CYS A 37 -8.73 5.66 -17.85
CA CYS A 37 -9.34 4.44 -17.37
C CYS A 37 -10.75 4.73 -16.85
N ARG A 38 -11.72 3.91 -17.27
CA ARG A 38 -13.05 3.86 -16.63
C ARG A 38 -13.12 2.59 -15.81
N PHE A 39 -13.41 2.72 -14.53
CA PHE A 39 -13.54 1.58 -13.65
C PHE A 39 -14.91 1.59 -12.96
N SER A 40 -15.62 0.47 -13.10
CA SER A 40 -16.86 0.17 -12.39
C SER A 40 -16.49 -0.73 -11.22
N ILE A 41 -16.32 -0.13 -10.06
CA ILE A 41 -15.89 -0.78 -8.82
C ILE A 41 -16.90 -0.46 -7.73
N ASP A 42 -16.83 -1.22 -6.64
CA ASP A 42 -17.57 -0.88 -5.43
C ASP A 42 -17.20 0.55 -4.96
N PRO A 43 -18.20 1.46 -4.76
CA PRO A 43 -17.96 2.78 -4.21
C PRO A 43 -17.20 2.79 -2.87
N ALA A 44 -17.27 1.70 -2.09
CA ALA A 44 -16.52 1.53 -0.85
C ALA A 44 -15.00 1.63 -1.09
N LEU A 45 -14.49 1.12 -2.21
CA LEU A 45 -13.08 1.14 -2.58
C LEU A 45 -12.58 2.55 -2.97
N ARG A 46 -13.46 3.55 -3.06
CA ARG A 46 -13.10 4.97 -3.24
C ARG A 46 -13.15 5.78 -1.95
N LYS A 47 -13.67 5.20 -0.86
CA LYS A 47 -13.78 5.90 0.42
C LYS A 47 -12.42 5.97 1.08
N ILE A 48 -12.05 7.14 1.60
CA ILE A 48 -10.78 7.35 2.32
C ILE A 48 -10.58 6.41 3.52
N GLY A 49 -11.67 5.85 4.07
CA GLY A 49 -11.61 4.85 5.13
C GLY A 49 -11.19 3.45 4.67
N SER A 50 -11.30 3.15 3.38
CA SER A 50 -10.93 1.85 2.84
C SER A 50 -9.43 1.63 2.89
N ASP A 51 -9.02 0.44 3.29
CA ASP A 51 -7.62 0.02 3.25
C ASP A 51 -7.23 -0.51 1.87
N GLU A 52 -8.21 -0.74 1.01
CA GLU A 52 -8.07 -0.94 -0.43
C GLU A 52 -8.69 0.26 -1.14
N LEU A 53 -7.83 1.11 -1.68
CA LEU A 53 -8.22 2.39 -2.24
C LEU A 53 -7.87 2.47 -3.72
N ILE A 54 -8.86 2.85 -4.52
CA ILE A 54 -8.71 3.08 -5.96
C ILE A 54 -8.95 4.56 -6.24
N VAL A 55 -7.95 5.21 -6.82
CA VAL A 55 -7.95 6.66 -7.09
C VAL A 55 -7.52 6.94 -8.52
N TYR A 56 -7.77 8.16 -9.00
CA TYR A 56 -7.07 8.64 -10.17
C TYR A 56 -5.65 9.11 -9.79
N ASP A 57 -4.73 9.00 -10.72
CA ASP A 57 -3.34 9.45 -10.59
C ASP A 57 -3.22 10.92 -10.20
N VAL A 58 -4.07 11.79 -10.77
CA VAL A 58 -4.13 13.21 -10.44
C VAL A 58 -4.51 13.50 -8.98
N GLU A 59 -5.18 12.55 -8.31
CA GLU A 59 -5.63 12.66 -6.92
C GLU A 59 -4.72 11.91 -5.94
N LEU A 60 -3.74 11.14 -6.43
CA LEU A 60 -2.97 10.20 -5.61
C LEU A 60 -2.30 10.87 -4.41
N SER A 61 -1.60 11.98 -4.64
CA SER A 61 -0.90 12.74 -3.59
C SER A 61 -1.87 13.28 -2.53
N GLU A 62 -3.04 13.77 -2.96
CA GLU A 62 -4.08 14.27 -2.05
C GLU A 62 -4.61 13.13 -1.17
N PHE A 63 -4.91 11.97 -1.76
CA PHE A 63 -5.40 10.81 -1.02
C PHE A 63 -4.35 10.25 -0.05
N ILE A 64 -3.06 10.19 -0.44
CA ILE A 64 -1.97 9.80 0.47
C ILE A 64 -1.93 10.75 1.67
N GLN A 65 -2.00 12.07 1.44
CA GLN A 65 -1.99 13.06 2.50
C GLN A 65 -3.21 12.91 3.43
N ARG A 66 -4.40 12.79 2.86
CA ARG A 66 -5.65 12.63 3.63
C ARG A 66 -5.66 11.33 4.44
N LYS A 67 -5.17 10.23 3.87
CA LYS A 67 -5.07 8.94 4.56
C LYS A 67 -4.06 9.03 5.71
N THR A 68 -2.91 9.67 5.48
CA THR A 68 -1.88 9.90 6.50
C THR A 68 -2.43 10.74 7.66
N THR A 69 -3.11 11.85 7.37
CA THR A 69 -3.73 12.70 8.41
C THR A 69 -4.76 11.93 9.22
N ARG A 70 -5.61 11.13 8.56
CA ARG A 70 -6.60 10.30 9.25
C ARG A 70 -5.94 9.26 10.15
N LEU A 71 -4.93 8.55 9.68
CA LEU A 71 -4.20 7.57 10.47
C LEU A 71 -3.54 8.21 11.71
N LYS A 72 -2.97 9.42 11.56
CA LYS A 72 -2.41 10.18 12.69
C LYS A 72 -3.47 10.62 13.69
N ALA A 73 -4.71 10.82 13.27
CA ALA A 73 -5.82 11.14 14.17
C ALA A 73 -6.37 9.90 14.89
N GLU A 74 -6.39 8.73 14.22
CA GLU A 74 -6.82 7.45 14.79
C GLU A 74 -5.75 6.83 15.72
N LEU A 75 -4.47 7.16 15.51
CA LEU A 75 -3.33 6.62 16.26
C LEU A 75 -2.68 7.72 17.11
N PRO A 76 -2.84 7.70 18.44
CA PRO A 76 -2.30 8.75 19.31
C PRO A 76 -0.77 8.74 19.41
N ALA A 77 -0.10 7.67 18.96
CA ALA A 77 1.35 7.54 18.96
C ALA A 77 1.83 6.75 17.72
N PRO A 78 3.08 6.96 17.27
CA PRO A 78 3.69 6.14 16.22
C PRO A 78 3.71 4.66 16.60
N ILE A 79 3.28 3.79 15.67
CA ILE A 79 3.31 2.34 15.85
C ILE A 79 4.74 1.79 15.76
N PHE A 80 5.60 2.45 14.98
CA PHE A 80 6.98 2.05 14.75
C PHE A 80 7.95 3.11 15.25
N THR A 81 9.04 2.67 15.87
CA THR A 81 10.19 3.53 16.15
C THR A 81 10.99 3.80 14.88
N PRO A 82 11.83 4.84 14.83
CA PRO A 82 12.74 5.08 13.70
C PRO A 82 13.62 3.87 13.36
N GLU A 83 14.10 3.14 14.36
CA GLU A 83 14.93 1.95 14.20
C GLU A 83 14.12 0.81 13.55
N GLN A 84 12.87 0.63 13.96
CA GLN A 84 11.96 -0.35 13.35
C GLN A 84 11.63 0.00 11.91
N MET A 85 11.38 1.27 11.60
CA MET A 85 11.16 1.73 10.22
C MET A 85 12.38 1.46 9.33
N ASN A 86 13.58 1.77 9.82
CA ASN A 86 14.82 1.48 9.11
C ASN A 86 15.01 -0.03 8.91
N ALA A 87 14.75 -0.85 9.94
CA ALA A 87 14.84 -2.31 9.83
C ALA A 87 13.86 -2.88 8.80
N ILE A 88 12.61 -2.37 8.75
CA ILE A 88 11.62 -2.75 7.73
C ILE A 88 12.13 -2.37 6.35
N HIS A 89 12.57 -1.12 6.15
CA HIS A 89 13.10 -0.66 4.88
C HIS A 89 14.28 -1.52 4.40
N SER A 90 15.26 -1.78 5.27
CA SER A 90 16.42 -2.62 4.94
C SER A 90 16.01 -4.03 4.54
N LYS A 91 15.06 -4.66 5.26
CA LYS A 91 14.55 -6.00 4.91
C LYS A 91 13.89 -6.01 3.54
N VAL A 92 12.99 -5.05 3.27
CA VAL A 92 12.31 -4.95 1.96
C VAL A 92 13.33 -4.72 0.84
N ASN A 93 14.31 -3.86 1.07
CA ASN A 93 15.32 -3.54 0.05
C ASN A 93 16.21 -4.75 -0.30
N VAL A 94 16.53 -5.61 0.68
CA VAL A 94 17.29 -6.85 0.43
C VAL A 94 16.47 -7.88 -0.36
N LEU A 95 15.15 -7.92 -0.15
CA LEU A 95 14.23 -8.82 -0.87
C LEU A 95 13.90 -8.34 -2.28
N ASN A 96 14.16 -7.07 -2.59
CA ASN A 96 13.84 -6.50 -3.89
C ASN A 96 14.72 -7.12 -4.98
N ILE A 97 14.10 -7.86 -5.90
CA ILE A 97 14.79 -8.46 -7.04
C ILE A 97 15.10 -7.36 -8.06
N THR A 98 16.37 -6.99 -8.17
CA THR A 98 16.86 -5.97 -9.11
C THR A 98 17.31 -6.54 -10.46
N ASP A 99 17.57 -7.85 -10.54
CA ASP A 99 17.98 -8.54 -11.76
C ASP A 99 16.85 -8.52 -12.81
N PRO A 100 17.03 -7.87 -13.98
CA PRO A 100 16.03 -7.82 -15.04
C PRO A 100 15.61 -9.17 -15.60
N HIS A 101 16.46 -10.21 -15.50
CA HIS A 101 16.14 -11.54 -16.01
C HIS A 101 15.26 -12.34 -15.05
N THR A 102 15.32 -12.01 -13.77
CA THR A 102 14.51 -12.63 -12.71
C THR A 102 13.26 -11.79 -12.38
N ARG A 103 13.32 -10.47 -12.62
CA ARG A 103 12.22 -9.51 -12.44
C ARG A 103 11.23 -9.60 -13.62
N ALA A 104 10.28 -10.53 -13.51
CA ALA A 104 9.21 -10.80 -14.49
C ALA A 104 8.39 -9.56 -14.87
#